data_AF-A0A3C1QYA5-F1
#
_entry.id   AF-A0A3C1QYA5-F1
#
_cell.length_a   1.000
_cell.length_b   1.000
_cell.length_c   1.000
_cell.angle_alpha   90.00
_cell.angle_beta   90.00
_cell.angle_gamma   90.00
#
_symmetry.space_group_name_H-M   'P 1'
#
loop_
_entity.id
_entity.type
_entity.pdbx_description
1 polymer ?
#
loop_
_entity_poly.entity_id
_entity_poly.type
_entity_poly.pdbx_seq_one_letter_code
_entity_poly.pdbx_strand_id
1 'polypeptide(L)' 'EPMARIVGSADHAPNHPAGHFEDFRSYHPMGVHFLFGDGSVRMINQQIDIHVYQGMATIHGHDDGDHE' A
#
# COMPACT_ATOMS: atom_id res chain seq x y z
N GLU A 1 13.07 12.14 4.48
CA GLU A 1 13.53 11.27 3.38
C GLU A 1 13.06 11.84 2.04
N PRO A 2 13.97 12.24 1.13
CA PRO A 2 13.58 12.98 -0.07
C PRO A 2 12.90 12.13 -1.16
N MET A 3 13.29 10.87 -1.34
CA MET A 3 12.68 9.98 -2.35
C MET A 3 11.27 9.52 -1.97
N ALA A 4 11.00 9.30 -0.68
CA ALA A 4 9.71 8.87 -0.15
C ALA A 4 8.55 9.85 -0.47
N ARG A 5 8.89 11.13 -0.67
CA ARG A 5 7.91 12.20 -0.99
C ARG A 5 7.33 12.11 -2.40
N ILE A 6 7.94 11.33 -3.31
CA ILE A 6 7.57 11.31 -4.74
C ILE A 6 6.58 10.19 -5.06
N VAL A 7 6.59 9.07 -4.31
CA VAL A 7 5.90 7.83 -4.76
C VAL A 7 4.95 7.22 -3.70
N GLY A 8 5.09 7.56 -2.42
CA GLY A 8 4.43 6.82 -1.34
C GLY A 8 5.03 5.41 -1.17
N SER A 9 4.87 4.80 0.00
CA SER A 9 5.44 3.49 0.33
C SER A 9 4.35 2.48 0.68
N ALA A 10 4.54 1.25 0.21
CA ALA A 10 3.69 0.10 0.54
C ALA A 10 4.28 -0.78 1.67
N ASP A 11 5.26 -0.25 2.41
CA ASP A 11 5.93 -0.95 3.52
C ASP A 11 4.97 -1.35 4.65
N HIS A 12 3.96 -0.50 4.92
CA HIS A 12 2.91 -0.76 5.89
C HIS A 12 1.54 -0.85 5.22
N ALA A 13 0.65 -1.67 5.78
CA ALA A 13 -0.75 -1.71 5.38
C ALA A 13 -1.41 -0.32 5.50
N PRO A 14 -2.44 -0.02 4.70
CA PRO A 14 -3.10 1.29 4.75
C PRO A 14 -3.56 1.65 6.16
N ASN A 15 -3.43 2.91 6.57
CA ASN A 15 -3.78 3.40 7.91
C ASN A 15 -3.02 2.77 9.09
N HIS A 16 -1.88 2.09 8.87
CA HIS A 16 -1.11 1.48 9.96
C HIS A 16 -0.78 2.50 11.08
N PRO A 17 -0.91 2.12 12.38
CA PRO A 17 -0.76 3.05 13.49
C PRO A 17 0.66 3.59 13.67
N ALA A 18 1.69 2.84 13.24
CA ALA A 18 3.07 3.32 13.27
C ALA A 18 3.30 4.49 12.29
N GLY A 19 2.56 4.49 11.18
CA GLY A 19 2.36 5.60 10.24
C GLY A 19 3.56 6.48 9.98
N HIS A 20 4.33 6.17 8.94
CA HIS A 20 5.37 7.03 8.40
C HIS A 20 4.80 8.07 7.42
N PHE A 21 5.63 9.05 7.06
CA PHE A 21 5.20 10.19 6.23
C PHE A 21 4.75 9.76 4.84
N GLU A 22 5.37 8.72 4.30
CA GLU A 22 5.11 8.17 2.96
C GLU A 22 4.06 7.07 2.92
N ASP A 23 3.51 6.65 4.07
CA ASP A 23 2.49 5.60 4.11
C ASP A 23 1.17 6.09 3.52
N PHE A 24 0.46 5.18 2.86
CA PHE A 24 -0.88 5.47 2.36
C PHE A 24 -1.88 5.50 3.51
N ARG A 25 -2.50 6.67 3.74
CA ARG A 25 -3.42 6.88 4.85
C ARG A 25 -4.63 7.73 4.46
N SER A 26 -5.78 7.42 5.05
CA SER A 26 -6.98 8.25 5.08
C SER A 26 -7.61 8.24 6.48
N TYR A 27 -8.55 9.16 6.74
CA TYR A 27 -9.33 9.14 7.99
C TYR A 27 -10.50 8.12 7.96
N HIS A 28 -10.73 7.45 6.83
CA HIS A 28 -11.81 6.48 6.73
C HIS A 28 -11.41 5.17 7.46
N PRO A 29 -12.23 4.68 8.41
CA PRO A 29 -11.83 3.61 9.33
C PRO A 29 -11.64 2.25 8.66
N MET A 30 -12.15 2.08 7.44
CA MET A 30 -12.09 0.81 6.72
C MET A 30 -10.86 0.70 5.81
N GLY A 31 -10.14 1.80 5.52
CA GLY A 31 -8.97 1.78 4.63
C GLY A 31 -8.85 2.99 3.71
N VAL A 32 -8.29 2.78 2.51
CA VAL A 32 -7.93 3.84 1.56
C VAL A 32 -8.37 3.46 0.14
N HIS A 33 -8.80 4.44 -0.65
CA HIS A 33 -9.12 4.23 -2.08
C HIS A 33 -7.88 4.46 -2.94
N PHE A 34 -7.57 3.49 -3.82
CA PHE A 34 -6.46 3.54 -4.75
C PHE A 34 -6.94 3.58 -6.20
N LEU A 35 -6.32 4.45 -7.02
CA LEU A 35 -6.47 4.47 -8.47
C LEU A 35 -5.40 3.58 -9.11
N PHE A 36 -5.83 2.60 -9.89
CA PHE A 36 -4.95 1.70 -10.63
C PHE A 36 -4.66 2.26 -12.04
N GLY A 37 -3.59 1.76 -12.67
CA GLY A 37 -3.19 2.18 -14.02
C GLY A 37 -4.24 1.92 -15.11
N ASP A 38 -5.21 1.03 -14.87
CA ASP A 38 -6.35 0.77 -15.75
C ASP A 38 -7.51 1.77 -15.57
N GLY A 39 -7.37 2.74 -14.65
CA GLY A 39 -8.40 3.72 -14.33
C GLY A 39 -9.44 3.23 -13.32
N SER A 40 -9.35 1.98 -12.85
CA SER A 40 -10.23 1.47 -11.81
C SER A 40 -9.85 2.05 -10.44
N VAL A 41 -10.86 2.38 -9.62
CA VAL A 41 -10.66 2.81 -8.24
C VAL A 41 -11.17 1.72 -7.31
N ARG A 42 -10.34 1.27 -6.38
CA ARG A 42 -10.72 0.22 -5.42
C ARG A 42 -10.37 0.64 -4.00
N MET A 43 -11.28 0.31 -3.08
CA MET A 43 -11.04 0.43 -1.65
C MET A 43 -10.17 -0.73 -1.20
N ILE A 44 -9.00 -0.43 -0.63
CA ILE A 44 -8.12 -1.43 -0.01
C ILE A 44 -8.24 -1.31 1.51
N ASN A 45 -8.53 -2.44 2.15
CA ASN A 45 -8.76 -2.48 3.59
C ASN A 45 -7.43 -2.39 4.36
N GLN A 46 -7.44 -1.73 5.52
CA GLN A 46 -6.28 -1.65 6.42
C GLN A 46 -5.82 -3.00 6.99
N GLN A 47 -6.67 -4.03 6.92
CA GLN A 47 -6.39 -5.41 7.34
C GLN A 47 -5.97 -6.32 6.18
N ILE A 48 -5.65 -5.75 5.02
CA ILE A 48 -5.11 -6.52 3.89
C ILE A 48 -3.83 -7.25 4.32
N ASP A 49 -3.64 -8.46 3.80
CA ASP A 49 -2.36 -9.16 3.94
C ASP A 49 -1.23 -8.31 3.35
N ILE A 50 -0.12 -8.20 4.10
CA ILE A 50 0.95 -7.28 3.74
C ILE A 50 1.68 -7.71 2.47
N HIS A 51 1.85 -9.00 2.23
CA HIS A 51 2.51 -9.51 1.02
C HIS A 51 1.64 -9.30 -0.22
N VAL A 52 0.32 -9.45 -0.08
CA VAL A 52 -0.62 -9.07 -1.16
C VAL A 52 -0.53 -7.58 -1.44
N TYR A 53 -0.47 -6.75 -0.40
CA TYR A 53 -0.40 -5.29 -0.54
C TYR A 53 0.89 -4.83 -1.23
N GLN A 54 2.04 -5.35 -0.80
CA GLN A 54 3.34 -5.10 -1.41
C GLN A 54 3.40 -5.65 -2.84
N GLY A 55 2.87 -6.85 -3.07
CA GLY A 55 2.80 -7.46 -4.40
C GLY A 55 2.05 -6.59 -5.41
N MET A 56 0.97 -5.92 -5.01
CA MET A 56 0.24 -4.96 -5.86
C MET A 56 1.07 -3.72 -6.24
N ALA A 57 2.10 -3.36 -5.45
CA ALA A 57 3.03 -2.27 -5.76
C ALA A 57 4.17 -2.71 -6.69
N THR A 58 4.25 -3.99 -7.05
CA THR A 58 5.22 -4.53 -8.01
C THR A 58 4.60 -4.72 -9.40
N ILE A 59 5.45 -4.74 -10.43
CA ILE A 59 5.00 -5.05 -11.80
C ILE A 59 4.54 -6.51 -11.95
N HIS A 60 5.03 -7.42 -11.10
CA HIS A 60 4.72 -8.85 -11.17
C HIS A 60 3.47 -9.23 -10.38
N GLY A 61 2.91 -8.32 -9.58
CA GLY A 61 1.68 -8.54 -8.82
C GLY A 61 1.85 -9.47 -7.61
N HIS A 62 3.08 -9.84 -7.26
CA HIS A 62 3.44 -10.62 -6.09
C HIS A 62 4.79 -10.16 -5.57
N ASP A 63 4.95 -10.22 -4.26
CA ASP A 63 6.24 -10.00 -3.62
C ASP A 63 6.90 -11.39 -3.44
N ASP A 64 7.98 -11.65 -4.19
CA ASP A 64 8.78 -12.88 -4.07
C ASP A 64 9.73 -12.84 -2.85
N GLY A 65 9.60 -11.84 -1.97
CA GLY A 65 10.39 -11.66 -0.77
C GLY A 65 10.13 -12.79 0.23
N ASP A 66 11.04 -13.76 0.20
CA ASP A 66 11.27 -14.78 1.23
C ASP A 66 10.25 -15.93 1.27
N HIS A 67 10.36 -16.84 0.30
CA HIS A 67 10.09 -18.26 0.53
C HIS A 67 11.20 -18.85 1.41
N GLU A 68 11.10 -18.70 2.74
CA GLU A 68 11.78 -19.59 3.70
C GLU A 68 10.76 -20.31 4.59
#